data_AF-A0A0V8RWW4-F1
#
_entry.id   AF-A0A0V8RWW4-F1
#
_cell.length_a   1.000
_cell.length_b   1.000
_cell.length_c   1.000
_cell.angle_alpha   90.00
_cell.angle_beta   90.00
_cell.angle_gamma   90.00
#
_symmetry.space_group_name_H-M   'P 1'
#
loop_
_entity.id
_entity.type
_entity.pdbx_description
1 polymer ?
#
loop_
_entity_poly.entity_id
_entity_poly.type
_entity_poly.pdbx_seq_one_letter_code
_entity_poly.pdbx_strand_id
1 'polypeptide(L)'
;MPSDRAVGAALIVVSLLVIIVYGWLLFAPPRKGIDLALLKLTAFIAVAGVFGILAWIGYTLATTPPPKPVEEIEKEIEEEIKKLQEELEKEEKAGKSGES
;
A
#
# COMPACT_ATOMS: atom_id res chain seq x y z
N MET A 1 -6.15 -25.14 9.51
CA MET A 1 -6.02 -24.00 8.57
C MET A 1 -7.23 -24.06 7.65
N PRO A 2 -8.14 -23.07 7.66
CA PRO A 2 -9.19 -23.03 6.65
C PRO A 2 -8.52 -23.02 5.28
N SER A 3 -8.98 -23.87 4.37
CA SER A 3 -8.43 -23.90 3.01
C SER A 3 -8.68 -22.55 2.34
N ASP A 4 -7.73 -22.06 1.55
CA ASP A 4 -7.87 -20.79 0.81
C ASP A 4 -9.15 -20.77 -0.05
N ARG A 5 -9.60 -21.95 -0.49
CA ARG A 5 -10.88 -22.18 -1.16
C ARG A 5 -12.10 -21.87 -0.31
N ALA A 6 -12.09 -22.22 0.98
CA ALA A 6 -13.18 -21.92 1.91
C ALA A 6 -13.29 -20.41 2.19
N VAL A 7 -12.14 -19.74 2.34
CA VAL A 7 -12.11 -18.27 2.50
C VAL A 7 -12.61 -17.59 1.23
N GLY A 8 -12.14 -18.02 0.06
CA GLY A 8 -12.63 -17.51 -1.22
C GLY A 8 -14.14 -17.70 -1.42
N ALA A 9 -14.66 -18.90 -1.10
CA ALA A 9 -16.09 -19.18 -1.20
C ALA A 9 -16.92 -18.32 -0.22
N ALA A 10 -16.45 -18.16 1.01
CA ALA A 10 -17.10 -17.30 2.00
C ALA A 10 -17.13 -15.83 1.54
N LEU A 11 -16.03 -15.32 0.98
CA LEU A 11 -15.97 -13.97 0.43
C LEU A 11 -16.97 -13.77 -0.71
N ILE A 12 -17.11 -14.74 -1.62
CA ILE A 12 -18.08 -14.68 -2.72
C ILE A 12 -19.51 -14.61 -2.17
N VAL A 13 -19.88 -15.49 -1.24
CA VAL A 13 -21.23 -15.53 -0.66
C VAL A 13 -21.53 -14.22 0.07
N VAL A 14 -20.61 -13.74 0.89
CA VAL A 14 -20.78 -12.46 1.61
C VAL A 14 -20.92 -11.30 0.63
N SER A 15 -20.09 -11.25 -0.41
CA SER A 15 -20.14 -10.19 -1.42
C SER A 15 -21.47 -10.19 -2.17
N LEU A 16 -21.94 -11.39 -2.56
CA LEU A 16 -23.22 -11.53 -3.26
C LEU A 16 -24.40 -11.11 -2.37
N LEU A 17 -24.38 -11.48 -1.09
CA LEU A 17 -25.39 -11.07 -0.11
C LEU A 17 -25.41 -9.55 0.06
N VAL A 18 -24.24 -8.91 0.19
CA VAL A 18 -24.14 -7.45 0.30
C VAL A 18 -24.72 -6.77 -0.93
N ILE A 19 -24.41 -7.25 -2.15
CA ILE A 19 -24.96 -6.70 -3.40
C ILE A 19 -26.48 -6.80 -3.43
N ILE A 20 -27.05 -7.96 -3.10
CA ILE A 20 -28.50 -8.19 -3.11
C ILE A 20 -29.18 -7.28 -2.09
N VAL A 21 -28.67 -7.20 -0.86
CA VAL A 21 -29.24 -6.37 0.20
C VAL A 21 -29.13 -4.89 -0.15
N TYR A 22 -27.96 -4.43 -0.64
CA TYR A 22 -27.76 -3.05 -1.06
C TYR A 22 -28.68 -2.64 -2.20
N GLY A 23 -28.78 -3.49 -3.23
CA GLY A 23 -29.70 -3.28 -4.36
C GLY A 23 -31.16 -3.24 -3.87
N TRP A 24 -31.55 -4.16 -3.00
CA TRP A 24 -32.91 -4.18 -2.46
C TRP A 24 -33.24 -2.93 -1.66
N LEU A 25 -32.33 -2.43 -0.81
CA LEU A 25 -32.54 -1.18 -0.06
C LEU A 25 -32.65 0.05 -0.97
N LEU A 26 -31.95 0.06 -2.11
CA LEU A 26 -32.04 1.15 -3.08
C LEU A 26 -33.36 1.15 -3.85
N PHE A 27 -33.83 -0.02 -4.31
CA PHE A 27 -35.03 -0.11 -5.15
C PHE A 27 -36.34 -0.26 -4.36
N ALA A 28 -36.28 -0.78 -3.14
CA ALA A 28 -37.43 -0.97 -2.25
C ALA A 28 -37.13 -0.52 -0.82
N PRO A 29 -36.87 0.79 -0.60
CA PRO A 29 -36.51 1.30 0.72
C PRO A 29 -37.67 1.13 1.71
N PRO A 30 -37.43 0.54 2.90
CA PRO A 30 -38.48 0.32 3.91
C PRO A 30 -38.98 1.63 4.56
N ARG A 31 -38.23 2.74 4.43
CA ARG A 31 -38.67 4.09 4.78
C ARG A 31 -38.21 5.08 3.71
N LYS A 32 -39.08 6.05 3.39
CA LYS A 32 -38.77 7.14 2.46
C LYS A 32 -37.51 7.89 2.92
N GLY A 33 -36.50 7.98 2.06
CA GLY A 33 -35.26 8.73 2.29
C GLY A 33 -34.03 7.87 2.63
N ILE A 34 -34.19 6.58 2.91
CA ILE A 34 -33.05 5.67 3.17
C ILE A 34 -32.24 5.44 1.88
N ASP A 35 -32.92 5.25 0.75
CA ASP A 35 -32.38 5.18 -0.60
C ASP A 35 -31.47 6.37 -0.90
N LEU A 36 -31.96 7.58 -0.63
CA LEU A 36 -31.25 8.82 -0.91
C LEU A 36 -30.08 9.03 0.05
N ALA A 37 -30.21 8.61 1.31
CA ALA A 37 -29.12 8.63 2.29
C ALA A 37 -28.01 7.64 1.93
N LEU A 38 -28.35 6.41 1.52
CA LEU A 38 -27.39 5.40 1.05
C LEU A 38 -26.63 5.89 -0.18
N LEU A 39 -27.34 6.48 -1.14
CA LEU A 39 -26.73 6.99 -2.37
C LEU A 39 -25.81 8.18 -2.09
N LYS A 40 -26.19 9.08 -1.16
CA LYS A 40 -25.31 10.14 -0.67
C LYS A 40 -24.07 9.57 0.04
N LEU A 41 -24.24 8.55 0.86
CA LEU A 41 -23.14 7.93 1.59
C LEU A 41 -22.14 7.26 0.65
N THR A 42 -22.61 6.49 -0.33
CA THR A 42 -21.72 5.83 -1.30
C THR A 42 -21.04 6.82 -2.22
N ALA A 43 -21.75 7.86 -2.67
CA ALA A 43 -21.14 8.97 -3.41
C ALA A 43 -20.06 9.69 -2.57
N PHE A 44 -20.34 9.96 -1.29
CA PHE A 44 -19.37 10.56 -0.38
C PHE A 44 -18.15 9.67 -0.19
N ILE A 45 -18.31 8.36 0.02
CA ILE A 45 -17.18 7.42 0.16
C ILE A 45 -16.35 7.38 -1.12
N ALA A 46 -16.97 7.39 -2.30
CA ALA A 46 -16.25 7.42 -3.57
C ALA A 46 -15.40 8.70 -3.70
N VAL A 47 -15.98 9.87 -3.41
CA VAL A 47 -15.27 11.16 -3.42
C VAL A 47 -14.17 11.18 -2.36
N ALA A 48 -14.47 10.77 -1.13
CA ALA A 48 -13.51 10.70 -0.03
C ALA A 48 -12.37 9.73 -0.31
N GLY A 49 -12.59 8.64 -1.05
CA GLY A 49 -11.53 7.73 -1.49
C GLY A 49 -10.55 8.41 -2.44
N VAL A 50 -11.07 9.10 -3.46
CA VAL A 50 -10.23 9.86 -4.42
C VAL A 50 -9.46 10.97 -3.72
N PHE A 51 -10.16 11.80 -2.94
CA PHE A 51 -9.52 12.91 -2.21
C PHE A 51 -8.62 12.42 -1.08
N GLY A 52 -8.89 11.27 -0.48
CA GLY A 52 -8.03 10.63 0.51
C GLY A 52 -6.68 10.24 -0.09
N ILE A 53 -6.68 9.67 -1.30
CA ILE A 53 -5.45 9.37 -2.05
C ILE A 53 -4.71 10.68 -2.38
N LEU A 54 -5.41 11.69 -2.90
CA LEU A 54 -4.80 12.99 -3.20
C LEU A 54 -4.21 13.67 -1.97
N ALA A 55 -4.93 13.63 -0.84
CA ALA A 55 -4.48 14.17 0.43
C ALA A 55 -3.25 13.42 0.95
N TRP A 56 -3.21 12.09 0.80
CA TRP A 56 -2.04 11.29 1.16
C TRP A 56 -0.82 11.65 0.31
N ILE A 57 -0.99 11.77 -1.02
CA ILE A 57 0.08 12.19 -1.92
C ILE A 57 0.55 13.60 -1.55
N GLY A 58 -0.37 14.54 -1.36
CA GLY A 58 -0.06 15.90 -0.94
C GLY A 58 0.68 15.94 0.40
N TYR A 59 0.28 15.09 1.35
CA TYR A 59 0.97 14.92 2.63
C TYR A 59 2.40 14.43 2.43
N THR A 60 2.62 13.41 1.59
CA THR A 60 3.98 12.93 1.29
C THR A 60 4.83 13.99 0.60
N LEU A 61 4.30 14.75 -0.36
CA LEU A 61 5.05 15.81 -1.04
C LEU A 61 5.39 16.98 -0.11
N ALA A 62 4.48 17.34 0.79
CA ALA A 62 4.70 18.39 1.78
C ALA A 62 5.70 17.99 2.87
N THR A 63 5.79 16.69 3.16
CA THR A 63 6.67 16.14 4.20
C THR A 63 7.96 15.53 3.66
N THR A 64 8.09 15.33 2.35
CA THR A 64 9.37 15.06 1.71
C THR A 64 10.11 16.38 1.55
N PRO A 65 11.17 16.63 2.35
CA PRO A 65 12.05 17.74 2.07
C PRO A 65 12.59 17.58 0.64
N PRO A 66 12.83 18.69 -0.08
CA PRO A 66 13.36 18.66 -1.43
C PRO A 66 14.56 17.71 -1.45
N PRO A 67 14.61 16.78 -2.43
CA PRO A 67 15.65 15.77 -2.50
C PRO A 67 17.00 16.45 -2.30
N LYS A 68 17.79 15.95 -1.35
CA LYS A 68 19.15 16.47 -1.11
C LYS A 68 19.91 16.52 -2.45
N PRO A 69 20.83 17.48 -2.66
CA PRO A 69 21.57 17.58 -3.90
C PRO A 69 22.14 16.21 -4.28
N VAL A 70 21.90 15.79 -5.51
CA VAL A 70 22.23 14.43 -6.00
C VAL A 70 23.71 14.09 -5.77
N GLU A 71 24.58 15.10 -5.78
CA GLU A 71 26.02 14.99 -5.51
C GLU A 71 26.38 14.52 -4.08
N GLU A 72 25.58 14.83 -3.06
CA GLU A 72 25.85 14.34 -1.69
C GLU A 72 25.44 12.87 -1.54
N ILE A 73 24.32 12.49 -2.16
CA ILE A 73 23.79 11.12 -2.14
C ILE A 73 24.72 10.19 -2.95
N GLU A 74 25.18 10.62 -4.12
CA GLU A 74 26.15 9.84 -4.92
C GLU A 74 27.46 9.63 -4.17
N LYS A 75 27.99 10.65 -3.48
CA LYS A 75 29.23 10.52 -2.71
C LYS A 75 29.11 9.61 -1.50
N GLU A 76 28.01 9.71 -0.74
CA GLU A 76 27.76 8.81 0.40
C GLU A 76 27.64 7.35 -0.07
N ILE A 77 26.92 7.09 -1.16
CA ILE A 77 26.76 5.75 -1.74
C ILE A 77 28.08 5.21 -2.29
N GLU A 78 28.87 6.05 -2.99
CA GLU A 78 30.15 5.64 -3.54
C GLU A 78 31.18 5.31 -2.44
N GLU A 79 31.19 6.07 -1.34
CA GLU A 79 32.01 5.74 -0.16
C GLU A 79 31.57 4.44 0.52
N GLU A 80 30.27 4.20 0.64
CA GLU A 80 29.73 2.97 1.26
C GLU A 80 30.05 1.72 0.41
N ILE A 81 29.87 1.82 -0.91
CA ILE A 81 30.24 0.76 -1.86
C ILE A 81 31.74 0.46 -1.79
N LYS A 82 32.58 1.50 -1.70
CA LYS A 82 34.03 1.35 -1.65
C LYS A 82 34.50 0.68 -0.35
N LYS A 83 33.90 1.04 0.80
CA LYS A 83 34.16 0.36 2.08
C LYS A 83 33.76 -1.11 2.05
N LEU A 84 32.60 -1.42 1.48
CA LEU A 84 32.12 -2.81 1.34
C LEU A 84 33.05 -3.63 0.45
N GLN A 85 33.56 -3.07 -0.66
CA GLN A 85 34.55 -3.73 -1.51
C GLN A 85 35.88 -3.97 -0.77
N GLU A 86 36.36 -3.00 0.00
CA GLU A 86 37.57 -3.15 0.81
C GLU A 86 37.41 -4.20 1.92
N GLU A 87 36.24 -4.31 2.55
CA GLU A 87 35.93 -5.37 3.52
C GLU A 87 35.86 -6.75 2.86
N LEU A 88 35.19 -6.87 1.71
CA LEU A 88 35.11 -8.11 0.93
C LEU A 88 36.49 -8.57 0.47
N GLU A 89 37.35 -7.68 -0.05
CA GLU A 89 38.72 -8.03 -0.43
C GLU A 89 39.57 -8.45 0.78
N LYS A 90 39.36 -7.84 1.96
CA LYS A 90 40.06 -8.23 3.19
C LYS A 90 39.59 -9.59 3.68
N GLU A 91 38.29 -9.88 3.66
CA GLU A 91 37.75 -11.20 3.99
C GLU A 91 38.23 -12.27 3.01
N GLU A 92 38.26 -11.98 1.70
CA GLU A 92 38.70 -12.94 0.70
C GLU A 92 40.20 -13.26 0.82
N LYS A 93 41.03 -12.25 1.14
CA LYS A 93 42.47 -12.44 1.41
C LYS A 93 42.72 -13.15 2.74
N ALA A 94 41.91 -12.90 3.76
CA ALA A 94 41.99 -13.60 5.05
C ALA A 94 41.57 -15.07 4.92
N GLY A 95 40.52 -15.36 4.15
CA GLY A 95 40.05 -16.73 3.88
C GLY A 95 41.05 -17.57 3.08
N LYS A 96 41.74 -16.98 2.09
CA LYS A 96 42.77 -17.66 1.29
C LYS A 96 44.07 -17.95 2.05
N SER A 97 44.36 -17.23 3.14
CA SER A 97 45.57 -17.44 3.95
C SER A 97 45.40 -18.49 5.06
N GLY A 98 44.18 -18.96 5.36
CA GLY A 98 43.90 -19.94 6.40
C GLY A 98 43.86 -21.39 5.93
N GLU A 99 43.91 -21.64 4.62
CA GLU A 99 43.71 -22.96 4.01
C GLU A 99 44.97 -23.49 3.28
N SER A 100 46.15 -22.90 3.53
CA SER A 100 47.46 -23.35 2.99
C SER A 100 48.41 -23.83 4.09
#